data_AF-A0AA91C7U0-F1
#
_entry.id   AF-A0AA91C7U0-F1
#
_cell.length_a   1.000
_cell.length_b   1.000
_cell.length_c   1.000
_cell.angle_alpha   90.00
_cell.angle_beta   90.00
_cell.angle_gamma   90.00
#
_symmetry.space_group_name_H-M   'P 1'
#
loop_
_entity.id
_entity.type
_entity.pdbx_description
1 polymer ?
#
loop_
_entity_poly.entity_id
_entity_poly.type
_entity_poly.pdbx_seq_one_letter_code
_entity_poly.pdbx_strand_id
1 'polypeptide(L)' 'MKFYINNKELSEKVFWRTLESLVSPMQRVHILDGMKVKIADYLCWIEIV' A
#
# COMPACT_ATOMS: atom_id res chain seq x y z
N MET A 1 -8.55 2.64 -9.11
CA MET A 1 -7.69 2.65 -7.90
C MET A 1 -6.29 3.03 -8.29
N LYS A 2 -5.65 3.92 -7.53
CA LYS A 2 -4.24 4.28 -7.67
C LYS A 2 -3.47 3.76 -6.46
N PHE A 3 -2.24 3.29 -6.65
CA PHE A 3 -1.46 2.65 -5.59
C PHE A 3 -0.19 3.46 -5.33
N TYR A 4 0.06 3.83 -4.08
CA TYR A 4 1.15 4.73 -3.74
C TYR A 4 2.09 4.12 -2.71
N ILE A 5 3.39 4.20 -2.98
CA ILE A 5 4.45 4.01 -1.98
C ILE A 5 5.31 5.26 -1.98
N ASN A 6 5.45 5.91 -0.83
CA ASN A 6 6.26 7.13 -0.66
C ASN A 6 5.93 8.22 -1.72
N ASN A 7 4.64 8.48 -1.93
CA ASN A 7 4.10 9.43 -2.95
C ASN A 7 4.37 9.05 -4.42
N LYS A 8 4.98 7.89 -4.69
CA LYS A 8 5.16 7.38 -6.05
C LYS A 8 3.98 6.48 -6.41
N GLU A 9 3.29 6.82 -7.50
CA GLU A 9 2.27 5.96 -8.08
C GLU A 9 2.90 4.72 -8.70
N LEU A 10 2.32 3.55 -8.44
CA LEU A 10 2.75 2.25 -8.92
C LEU A 10 1.57 1.48 -9.53
N SER A 11 1.88 0.47 -10.32
CA SER A 11 0.89 -0.53 -10.69
C SER A 11 0.56 -1.43 -9.49
N GLU A 12 -0.65 -1.96 -9.44
CA GLU A 12 -1.11 -2.89 -8.41
C GLU A 12 -0.14 -4.05 -8.18
N LYS A 13 0.33 -4.66 -9.27
CA LYS A 13 1.27 -5.80 -9.22
C LYS A 13 2.58 -5.42 -8.53
N VAL A 14 3.14 -4.26 -8.87
CA VAL A 14 4.41 -3.79 -8.26
C VAL A 14 4.20 -3.40 -6.81
N PHE A 15 3.08 -2.75 -6.49
CA PHE A 15 2.70 -2.37 -5.13
C PHE A 15 2.62 -3.60 -4.21
N TRP A 16 1.81 -4.60 -4.55
CA TRP A 16 1.65 -5.78 -3.70
C TRP A 16 2.91 -6.65 -3.62
N ARG A 17 3.66 -6.79 -4.71
CA ARG A 17 4.94 -7.52 -4.69
C ARG A 17 5.98 -6.84 -3.78
N THR A 18 5.96 -5.51 -3.71
CA THR A 18 6.85 -4.75 -2.82
C THR A 18 6.48 -4.95 -1.35
N LEU A 19 5.19 -5.14 -1.06
CA LEU A 19 4.66 -5.28 0.28
C LEU A 19 4.49 -6.72 0.77
N GLU A 20 4.60 -7.72 -0.11
CA GLU A 20 4.17 -9.11 0.13
C GLU A 20 4.72 -9.73 1.43
N SER A 21 6.00 -9.54 1.73
CA SER A 21 6.63 -10.05 2.96
C SER A 21 6.61 -9.07 4.13
N LEU A 22 6.20 -7.82 3.90
CA LEU A 22 6.27 -6.74 4.89
C LEU A 22 4.91 -6.41 5.51
N VAL A 23 3.82 -6.70 4.81
CA VAL A 23 2.46 -6.32 5.20
C VAL A 23 1.80 -7.40 6.05
N SER A 24 1.35 -7.03 7.24
CA SER A 24 0.49 -7.91 8.05
C SER A 24 -0.93 -7.96 7.49
N PRO A 25 -1.72 -9.02 7.78
CA PRO A 25 -3.11 -9.09 7.35
C PRO A 25 -3.94 -7.85 7.74
N MET A 26 -3.71 -7.31 8.94
CA MET A 26 -4.42 -6.12 9.42
C MET A 26 -4.00 -4.85 8.68
N GLN A 27 -2.70 -4.69 8.40
CA GLN A 27 -2.21 -3.57 7.58
C GLN A 27 -2.77 -3.63 6.15
N ARG A 28 -2.91 -4.84 5.60
CA ARG A 28 -3.50 -5.03 4.27
C ARG A 28 -4.95 -4.54 4.23
N VAL A 29 -5.74 -4.84 5.25
CA VAL A 29 -7.13 -4.33 5.37
C VAL A 29 -7.13 -2.80 5.42
N HIS A 30 -6.31 -2.19 6.29
CA HIS A 30 -6.24 -0.73 6.38
C HIS A 30 -5.83 -0.07 5.05
N ILE A 31 -4.88 -0.66 4.31
CA ILE A 31 -4.52 -0.18 2.98
C ILE A 31 -5.72 -0.26 2.03
N LEU A 32 -6.45 -1.37 2.03
CA LEU A 32 -7.63 -1.58 1.18
C LEU A 32 -8.79 -0.63 1.54
N ASP A 33 -8.88 -0.20 2.79
CA ASP A 33 -9.82 0.83 3.25
C ASP A 33 -9.39 2.27 2.88
N GLY A 34 -8.28 2.42 2.14
CA GLY A 34 -7.77 3.73 1.69
C GLY A 34 -6.96 4.48 2.76
N MET A 35 -6.63 3.83 3.88
CA MET A 35 -5.80 4.45 4.91
C MET A 35 -4.33 4.53 4.49
N LYS A 36 -3.64 5.58 4.94
CA LYS A 36 -2.19 5.68 4.85
C LYS A 36 -1.55 4.84 5.96
N VAL A 37 -0.84 3.80 5.55
CA VAL A 37 -0.22 2.83 6.45
C VAL A 37 1.30 2.93 6.34
N LYS A 38 1.98 3.08 7.47
CA LYS A 38 3.44 3.00 7.53
C LYS A 38 3.86 1.53 7.72
N ILE A 39 4.67 1.02 6.80
CA ILE A 39 5.23 -0.33 6.82
C ILE A 39 6.74 -0.22 6.67
N ALA A 40 7.48 -0.57 7.74
CA ALA A 40 8.92 -0.26 7.84
C ALA A 40 9.17 1.24 7.54
N ASP A 41 9.93 1.55 6.49
CA ASP A 41 10.25 2.91 6.03
C ASP A 41 9.36 3.40 4.88
N TYR A 42 8.32 2.65 4.54
CA TYR A 42 7.39 2.98 3.45
C TYR A 42 6.08 3.54 3.99
N LEU A 43 5.58 4.62 3.39
CA LEU A 43 4.22 5.10 3.54
C LEU A 43 3.39 4.66 2.35
N CYS A 44 2.38 3.81 2.58
CA CYS A 44 1.61 3.15 1.54
C CYS A 44 0.11 3.45 1.67
N TRP A 45 -0.57 3.67 0.55
CA TRP A 45 -2.05 3.76 0.50
C TRP A 45 -2.56 3.48 -0.90
N ILE A 46 -3.86 3.25 -1.00
CA ILE A 46 -4.58 3.28 -2.27
C ILE A 46 -5.54 4.46 -2.30
N GLU A 47 -5.73 5.05 -3.46
CA GLU A 47 -6.82 5.99 -3.72
C GLU A 47 -7.91 5.29 -4.53
N ILE A 48 -9.11 5.24 -3.96
CA ILE A 48 -10.31 4.80 -4.64
C ILE A 48 -10.94 6.05 -5.26
N VAL A 49 -11.08 6.05 -6.58
CA VAL A 49 -11.74 7.11 -7.37
C VAL A 49 -13.17 6.67 -7.63
#